data_AF-A0A7S4Q9W3-F1
#
_entry.id   AF-A0A7S4Q9W3-F1
#
_cell.length_a   1.000
_cell.length_b   1.000
_cell.length_c   1.000
_cell.angle_alpha   90.00
_cell.angle_beta   90.00
_cell.angle_gamma   90.00
#
_symmetry.space_group_name_H-M   'P 1'
#
loop_
_entity.id
_entity.type
_entity.pdbx_description
1 polymer ?
#
loop_
_entity_poly.entity_id
_entity_poly.type
_entity_poly.pdbx_seq_one_letter_code
_entity_poly.pdbx_strand_id
1 'polypeptide(L)'
;MMSAAGEEAQVSTHPSRIGKAAGKAVAGASTAAKAASRRINQGWDDYPEESGGKGGQVLYGCGDGVPKDATYINRLKSDLANSYYWTGGFCQDYFFFVANWHPLVGIFACHPNHPWSKFERLEMFLISLAITMVPSAAIGAHFRNDGDSMFRMRTPLIIAFVTVPDIVFGVILYQLAIADSRCPNLCGCCLDLIKKCTIVWVAIFALAATGISYFILNSAKVSWAALFVPLCEGRLISFLTWFPVWLILPCQLGYLSLWCSERKAAEKAAAASEQGAKAGADAADRA
;
A
#
# COMPACT_ATOMS: atom_id res chain seq x y z
N MET A 1 -38.75 56.32 -29.02
CA MET A 1 -37.47 57.07 -29.07
C MET A 1 -36.51 56.42 -28.08
N MET A 2 -35.48 55.74 -28.57
CA MET A 2 -34.25 55.23 -27.90
C MET A 2 -33.69 54.15 -28.86
N SER A 3 -32.99 54.57 -29.92
CA SER A 3 -31.53 54.78 -30.03
C SER A 3 -30.75 53.45 -30.08
N ALA A 4 -30.43 53.05 -31.30
CA ALA A 4 -29.50 51.98 -31.65
C ALA A 4 -28.06 52.47 -31.44
N ALA A 5 -27.22 51.63 -30.84
CA ALA A 5 -25.77 51.79 -30.82
C ALA A 5 -25.15 50.60 -31.57
N GLY A 6 -24.49 50.91 -32.68
CA GLY A 6 -23.72 49.96 -33.47
C GLY A 6 -22.33 49.80 -32.88
N GLU A 7 -21.87 48.56 -32.79
CA GLU A 7 -20.55 48.18 -32.30
C GLU A 7 -19.72 47.72 -33.51
N GLU A 8 -18.73 48.54 -33.90
CA GLU A 8 -17.80 48.24 -34.99
C GLU A 8 -16.72 47.27 -34.50
N ALA A 9 -16.69 46.07 -35.09
CA ALA A 9 -15.64 45.09 -34.85
C ALA A 9 -14.39 45.40 -35.69
N GLN A 10 -13.32 45.84 -35.03
CA GLN A 10 -11.99 45.95 -35.64
C GLN A 10 -11.36 44.57 -35.86
N VAL A 11 -11.24 44.18 -37.13
CA VAL A 11 -10.50 42.97 -37.56
C VAL A 11 -9.01 43.30 -37.63
N SER A 12 -8.26 42.81 -36.64
CA SER A 12 -6.79 42.87 -36.60
C SER A 12 -6.18 41.67 -37.33
N THR A 13 -5.62 41.90 -38.52
CA THR A 13 -4.87 40.89 -39.27
C THR A 13 -3.38 40.95 -38.90
N HIS A 14 -2.96 40.07 -37.98
CA HIS A 14 -1.54 39.87 -37.66
C HIS A 14 -0.97 38.66 -38.42
N PRO A 15 -0.07 38.84 -39.39
CA PRO A 15 0.69 37.74 -39.99
C PRO A 15 1.88 37.37 -39.09
N SER A 16 2.38 36.13 -39.21
CA SER A 16 3.63 35.60 -38.61
C SER A 16 3.55 34.99 -37.18
N ARG A 17 2.85 33.86 -37.03
CA ARG A 17 3.03 32.94 -35.87
C ARG A 17 3.18 31.45 -36.22
N ILE A 18 3.42 31.10 -37.49
CA ILE A 18 3.47 29.68 -37.92
C ILE A 18 4.87 29.06 -37.73
N GLY A 19 5.95 29.85 -37.68
CA GLY A 19 7.33 29.31 -37.63
C GLY A 19 7.87 28.87 -36.26
N LYS A 20 7.28 29.29 -35.13
CA LYS A 20 7.80 28.97 -33.77
C LYS A 20 7.19 27.72 -33.12
N ALA A 21 6.12 27.16 -33.68
CA ALA A 21 5.45 25.98 -33.12
C ALA A 21 6.18 24.66 -33.46
N ALA A 22 6.78 24.56 -34.66
CA ALA A 22 7.43 23.35 -35.13
C ALA A 22 8.69 22.97 -34.32
N GLY A 23 9.50 23.96 -33.91
CA GLY A 23 10.72 23.71 -33.11
C GLY A 23 10.45 23.21 -31.68
N LYS A 24 9.31 23.58 -31.07
CA LYS A 24 8.94 23.09 -29.72
C LYS A 24 8.47 21.63 -29.72
N ALA A 25 7.83 21.17 -30.80
CA ALA A 25 7.37 19.78 -30.90
C ALA A 25 8.55 18.79 -30.96
N VAL A 26 9.62 19.12 -31.68
CA VAL A 26 10.80 18.24 -31.85
C VAL A 26 11.61 18.11 -30.56
N ALA A 27 11.79 19.19 -29.80
CA ALA A 27 12.49 19.16 -28.51
C ALA A 27 11.70 18.36 -27.43
N GLY A 28 10.37 18.40 -27.48
CA GLY A 28 9.50 17.62 -26.58
C GLY A 28 9.59 16.11 -26.84
N ALA A 29 9.59 15.69 -28.11
CA ALA A 29 9.67 14.28 -28.49
C ALA A 29 10.99 13.62 -28.04
N SER A 30 12.13 14.31 -28.20
CA SER A 30 13.44 13.80 -27.74
C SER A 30 13.51 13.61 -26.23
N THR A 31 12.91 14.52 -25.47
CA THR A 31 12.90 14.46 -24.00
C THR A 31 11.99 13.33 -23.49
N ALA A 32 10.82 13.16 -24.10
CA ALA A 32 9.90 12.06 -23.78
C ALA A 32 10.51 10.69 -24.11
N ALA A 33 11.16 10.55 -25.26
CA ALA A 33 11.85 9.31 -25.66
C ALA A 33 13.00 8.96 -24.71
N LYS A 34 13.81 9.94 -24.31
CA LYS A 34 14.88 9.74 -23.31
C LYS A 34 14.32 9.37 -21.93
N ALA A 35 13.20 9.98 -21.52
CA ALA A 35 12.54 9.65 -20.26
C ALA A 35 11.93 8.23 -20.29
N ALA A 36 11.30 7.84 -21.39
CA ALA A 36 10.78 6.49 -21.60
C ALA A 36 11.90 5.44 -21.59
N SER A 37 12.97 5.66 -22.35
CA SER A 37 14.14 4.77 -22.37
C SER A 37 14.82 4.66 -20.99
N ARG A 38 14.90 5.76 -20.24
CA ARG A 38 15.40 5.73 -18.86
C ARG A 38 14.50 4.89 -17.94
N ARG A 39 13.17 4.99 -18.09
CA ARG A 39 12.23 4.16 -17.30
C ARG A 39 12.37 2.67 -17.61
N ILE A 40 12.46 2.32 -18.89
CA ILE A 40 12.68 0.94 -19.36
C ILE A 40 13.94 0.35 -18.71
N ASN A 41 15.06 1.08 -18.82
CA ASN A 41 16.34 0.69 -18.21
C ASN A 41 16.32 0.67 -16.68
N GLN A 42 15.24 1.13 -16.04
CA GLN A 42 15.06 1.18 -14.60
C GLN A 42 14.03 0.16 -14.11
N GLY A 43 13.71 -0.90 -14.86
CA GLY A 43 12.84 -1.95 -14.33
C GLY A 43 11.33 -1.60 -14.39
N TRP A 44 10.92 -0.71 -15.30
CA TRP A 44 9.53 -0.26 -15.46
C TRP A 44 8.84 -0.75 -16.74
N ASP A 45 9.40 -1.75 -17.40
CA ASP A 45 8.77 -2.38 -18.58
C ASP A 45 7.40 -2.96 -18.23
N ASP A 46 6.62 -3.21 -19.28
CA ASP A 46 5.36 -3.92 -19.16
C ASP A 46 5.62 -5.41 -18.86
N TYR A 47 4.60 -6.06 -18.30
CA TYR A 47 4.71 -7.48 -17.98
C TYR A 47 4.77 -8.32 -19.26
N PRO A 48 5.63 -9.35 -19.32
CA PRO A 48 5.72 -10.23 -20.48
C PRO A 48 4.38 -10.92 -20.74
N GLU A 49 3.85 -10.79 -21.96
CA GLU A 49 2.57 -11.39 -22.34
C GLU A 49 2.63 -12.92 -22.26
N GLU A 50 3.78 -13.50 -22.59
CA GLU A 50 4.05 -14.94 -22.51
C GLU A 50 3.93 -15.49 -21.08
N SER A 51 4.08 -14.64 -20.07
CA SER A 51 3.88 -15.01 -18.66
C SER A 51 2.43 -14.88 -18.21
N GLY A 52 1.51 -14.43 -19.05
CA GLY A 52 0.13 -14.08 -18.67
C GLY A 52 -0.01 -12.64 -18.15
N GLY A 53 0.94 -11.77 -18.49
CA GLY A 53 0.97 -10.37 -18.08
C GLY A 53 0.99 -10.22 -16.56
N LYS A 54 0.20 -9.28 -16.03
CA LYS A 54 0.15 -8.98 -14.60
C LYS A 54 -0.37 -10.16 -13.76
N GLY A 55 -1.40 -10.86 -14.25
CA GLY A 55 -1.97 -12.02 -13.55
C GLY A 55 -0.99 -13.17 -13.38
N GLY A 56 -0.06 -13.32 -14.33
CA GLY A 56 1.06 -14.26 -14.26
C GLY A 56 2.05 -14.03 -13.13
N GLN A 57 2.06 -12.83 -12.55
CA GLN A 57 2.97 -12.45 -11.47
C GLN A 57 2.41 -12.75 -10.08
N VAL A 58 1.26 -13.42 -9.99
CA VAL A 58 0.65 -13.77 -8.70
C VAL A 58 1.37 -14.98 -8.10
N LEU A 59 2.28 -14.72 -7.15
CA LEU A 59 3.03 -15.73 -6.40
C LEU A 59 2.82 -15.60 -4.89
N TYR A 60 2.85 -16.72 -4.18
CA TYR A 60 2.73 -16.78 -2.72
C TYR A 60 3.97 -17.40 -2.08
N GLY A 61 4.23 -17.03 -0.83
CA GLY A 61 5.13 -17.82 0.01
C GLY A 61 6.62 -17.63 -0.31
N CYS A 62 7.42 -18.68 -0.10
CA CYS A 62 8.88 -18.63 -0.09
C CYS A 62 9.52 -19.09 -1.41
N GLY A 63 8.75 -19.13 -2.51
CA GLY A 63 9.30 -19.49 -3.81
C GLY A 63 10.36 -18.48 -4.28
N ASP A 64 11.20 -18.93 -5.21
CA ASP A 64 12.09 -18.02 -5.92
C ASP A 64 11.24 -16.95 -6.62
N GLY A 65 11.44 -15.71 -6.20
CA GLY A 65 10.75 -14.57 -6.79
C GLY A 65 11.24 -14.30 -8.21
N VAL A 66 10.67 -13.27 -8.81
CA VAL A 66 11.18 -12.70 -10.06
C VAL A 66 12.63 -12.22 -9.83
N PRO A 67 13.56 -12.51 -10.75
CA PRO A 67 14.93 -12.02 -10.67
C PRO A 67 15.00 -10.49 -10.47
N LYS A 68 15.98 -10.03 -9.69
CA LYS A 68 16.12 -8.59 -9.34
C LYS A 68 16.50 -7.71 -10.55
N ASP A 69 17.02 -8.32 -11.61
CA ASP A 69 17.41 -7.73 -12.88
C ASP A 69 16.30 -7.80 -13.95
N ALA A 70 15.12 -8.34 -13.61
CA ALA A 70 13.97 -8.33 -14.52
C ALA A 70 13.60 -6.90 -14.91
N THR A 71 13.31 -6.69 -16.19
CA THR A 71 13.08 -5.35 -16.76
C THR A 71 11.78 -4.68 -16.29
N TYR A 72 10.94 -5.39 -15.54
CA TYR A 72 9.69 -4.90 -14.94
C TYR A 72 9.68 -4.98 -13.40
N ILE A 73 10.83 -5.25 -12.75
CA ILE A 73 10.89 -5.49 -11.29
C ILE A 73 10.37 -4.32 -10.44
N ASN A 74 10.62 -3.08 -10.86
CA ASN A 74 10.17 -1.90 -10.11
C ASN A 74 8.68 -1.64 -10.33
N ARG A 75 8.15 -1.97 -11.52
CA ARG A 75 6.71 -2.01 -11.76
C ARG A 75 6.04 -3.05 -10.87
N LEU A 76 6.58 -4.28 -10.82
CA LEU A 76 6.05 -5.35 -9.97
C LEU A 76 5.98 -4.92 -8.50
N LYS A 77 7.06 -4.36 -7.97
CA LYS A 77 7.10 -3.82 -6.60
C LYS A 77 6.06 -2.73 -6.36
N SER A 78 5.94 -1.79 -7.30
CA SER A 78 4.95 -0.72 -7.22
C SER A 78 3.53 -1.29 -7.21
N ASP A 79 3.22 -2.25 -8.08
CA ASP A 79 1.90 -2.87 -8.15
C ASP A 79 1.59 -3.69 -6.91
N LEU A 80 2.56 -4.46 -6.39
CA LEU A 80 2.40 -5.23 -5.14
C LEU A 80 2.01 -4.33 -3.95
N ALA A 81 2.53 -3.10 -3.91
CA ALA A 81 2.26 -2.14 -2.84
C ALA A 81 1.04 -1.24 -3.07
N ASN A 82 0.46 -1.20 -4.28
CA ASN A 82 -0.59 -0.22 -4.59
C ASN A 82 -1.78 -0.77 -5.38
N SER A 83 -1.74 -2.02 -5.85
CA SER A 83 -2.75 -2.55 -6.76
C SER A 83 -3.44 -3.79 -6.24
N TYR A 84 -4.75 -3.85 -6.44
CA TYR A 84 -5.63 -4.90 -5.93
C TYR A 84 -6.20 -5.76 -7.06
N TYR A 85 -6.15 -5.30 -8.31
CA TYR A 85 -6.59 -6.03 -9.50
C TYR A 85 -5.40 -6.69 -10.21
N TRP A 86 -5.39 -8.03 -10.26
CA TRP A 86 -4.27 -8.82 -10.80
C TRP A 86 -4.68 -9.78 -11.89
N THR A 87 -5.58 -10.70 -11.57
CA THR A 87 -5.98 -11.81 -12.43
C THR A 87 -7.31 -11.57 -13.14
N GLY A 88 -8.10 -10.59 -12.67
CA GLY A 88 -9.47 -10.38 -13.11
C GLY A 88 -10.50 -11.16 -12.28
N GLY A 89 -10.06 -12.17 -11.52
CA GLY A 89 -10.91 -12.92 -10.60
C GLY A 89 -11.00 -12.23 -9.24
N PHE A 90 -12.19 -11.75 -8.87
CA PHE A 90 -12.42 -11.03 -7.60
C PHE A 90 -11.93 -11.80 -6.37
N CYS A 91 -12.26 -13.09 -6.26
CA CYS A 91 -11.88 -13.91 -5.10
C CYS A 91 -10.38 -14.21 -5.07
N GLN A 92 -9.79 -14.52 -6.24
CA GLN A 92 -8.35 -14.83 -6.34
C GLN A 92 -7.51 -13.60 -5.98
N ASP A 93 -7.88 -12.45 -6.52
CA ASP A 93 -7.25 -11.16 -6.22
C ASP A 93 -7.45 -10.78 -4.73
N TYR A 94 -8.57 -11.16 -4.11
CA TYR A 94 -8.81 -10.90 -2.70
C TYR A 94 -7.91 -11.75 -1.81
N PHE A 95 -7.76 -13.04 -2.10
CA PHE A 95 -6.80 -13.87 -1.38
C PHE A 95 -5.37 -13.38 -1.56
N PHE A 96 -5.03 -12.91 -2.76
CA PHE A 96 -3.73 -12.31 -3.01
C PHE A 96 -3.53 -11.01 -2.22
N PHE A 97 -4.55 -10.16 -2.15
CA PHE A 97 -4.56 -8.98 -1.30
C PHE A 97 -4.36 -9.34 0.17
N VAL A 98 -5.14 -10.29 0.71
CA VAL A 98 -4.99 -10.76 2.10
C VAL A 98 -3.57 -11.27 2.36
N ALA A 99 -3.03 -12.10 1.46
CA ALA A 99 -1.69 -12.64 1.60
C ALA A 99 -0.59 -11.57 1.56
N ASN A 100 -0.78 -10.47 0.84
CA ASN A 100 0.20 -9.39 0.78
C ASN A 100 -0.01 -8.31 1.85
N TRP A 101 -1.21 -8.13 2.39
CA TRP A 101 -1.52 -6.94 3.21
C TRP A 101 -1.92 -7.25 4.64
N HIS A 102 -2.40 -8.46 4.93
CA HIS A 102 -2.79 -8.81 6.29
C HIS A 102 -1.55 -8.91 7.19
N PRO A 103 -1.51 -8.27 8.38
CA PRO A 103 -0.32 -8.19 9.23
C PRO A 103 0.28 -9.55 9.61
N LEU A 104 -0.56 -10.51 10.00
CA LEU A 104 -0.11 -11.87 10.37
C LEU A 104 0.11 -12.79 9.17
N VAL A 105 -0.92 -12.96 8.32
CA VAL A 105 -0.86 -13.87 7.15
C VAL A 105 0.28 -13.48 6.20
N GLY A 106 0.51 -12.18 6.01
CA GLY A 106 1.55 -11.69 5.11
C GLY A 106 2.99 -11.96 5.57
N ILE A 107 3.23 -12.26 6.85
CA ILE A 107 4.55 -12.74 7.30
C ILE A 107 4.93 -14.04 6.59
N PHE A 108 3.94 -14.89 6.29
CA PHE A 108 4.18 -16.22 5.72
C PHE A 108 3.89 -16.26 4.22
N ALA A 109 2.80 -15.62 3.79
CA ALA A 109 2.21 -15.82 2.48
C ALA A 109 2.50 -14.70 1.46
N CYS A 110 3.13 -13.58 1.85
CA CYS A 110 3.34 -12.47 0.92
C CYS A 110 4.21 -12.87 -0.28
N HIS A 111 4.07 -12.11 -1.36
CA HIS A 111 4.87 -12.25 -2.56
C HIS A 111 6.38 -12.09 -2.24
N PRO A 112 7.27 -12.93 -2.81
CA PRO A 112 8.72 -12.87 -2.52
C PRO A 112 9.38 -11.55 -2.92
N ASN A 113 8.91 -10.91 -4.00
CA ASN A 113 9.36 -9.57 -4.43
C ASN A 113 8.57 -8.41 -3.83
N HIS A 114 7.70 -8.64 -2.83
CA HIS A 114 6.97 -7.56 -2.19
C HIS A 114 7.96 -6.51 -1.63
N PRO A 115 7.71 -5.19 -1.77
CA PRO A 115 8.65 -4.16 -1.29
C PRO A 115 8.98 -4.30 0.19
N TRP A 116 8.01 -4.81 0.94
CA TRP A 116 8.13 -5.17 2.33
C TRP A 116 8.40 -6.67 2.51
N SER A 117 9.58 -7.01 3.02
CA SER A 117 10.03 -8.37 3.26
C SER A 117 9.27 -9.01 4.43
N LYS A 118 9.28 -10.35 4.46
CA LYS A 118 8.69 -11.14 5.56
C LYS A 118 9.31 -10.83 6.93
N PHE A 119 10.60 -10.55 6.94
CA PHE A 119 11.32 -10.22 8.17
C PHE A 119 10.93 -8.84 8.69
N GLU A 120 10.90 -7.83 7.83
CA GLU A 120 10.41 -6.50 8.21
C GLU A 120 8.93 -6.56 8.67
N ARG A 121 8.11 -7.47 8.12
CA ARG A 121 6.74 -7.73 8.63
C ARG A 121 6.72 -8.29 10.03
N LEU A 122 7.57 -9.28 10.30
CA LEU A 122 7.74 -9.84 11.63
C LEU A 122 8.21 -8.77 12.62
N GLU A 123 9.16 -7.91 12.23
CA GLU A 123 9.62 -6.80 13.05
C GLU A 123 8.46 -5.87 13.43
N MET A 124 7.67 -5.38 12.47
CA MET A 124 6.54 -4.49 12.79
C MET A 124 5.49 -5.18 13.67
N PHE A 125 5.28 -6.49 13.51
CA PHE A 125 4.44 -7.26 14.42
C PHE A 125 5.00 -7.24 15.86
N LEU A 126 6.31 -7.44 16.04
CA LEU A 126 6.97 -7.36 17.35
C LEU A 126 6.93 -5.94 17.95
N ILE A 127 7.13 -4.90 17.13
CA ILE A 127 6.96 -3.50 17.54
C ILE A 127 5.58 -3.27 18.09
N SER A 128 4.58 -3.69 17.32
CA SER A 128 3.23 -3.45 17.71
C SER A 128 2.92 -4.19 19.02
N LEU A 129 3.35 -5.45 19.15
CA LEU A 129 3.22 -6.20 20.40
C LEU A 129 3.79 -5.40 21.58
N ALA A 130 5.03 -4.92 21.46
CA ALA A 130 5.70 -4.12 22.48
C ALA A 130 4.90 -2.86 22.87
N ILE A 131 4.42 -2.09 21.88
CA ILE A 131 3.60 -0.87 22.12
C ILE A 131 2.33 -1.22 22.90
N THR A 132 1.71 -2.36 22.58
CA THR A 132 0.46 -2.79 23.24
C THR A 132 0.67 -3.52 24.58
N MET A 133 1.89 -3.85 24.98
CA MET A 133 2.14 -4.56 26.25
C MET A 133 1.77 -3.72 27.47
N VAL A 134 2.16 -2.44 27.50
CA VAL A 134 1.91 -1.55 28.64
C VAL A 134 0.42 -1.34 28.91
N PRO A 135 -0.42 -0.93 27.93
CA PRO A 135 -1.86 -0.81 28.17
C PRO A 135 -2.49 -2.16 28.51
N SER A 136 -2.03 -3.26 27.94
CA SER A 136 -2.51 -4.61 28.28
C SER A 136 -2.19 -4.97 29.74
N ALA A 137 -0.99 -4.65 30.22
CA ALA A 137 -0.59 -4.83 31.62
C ALA A 137 -1.49 -4.03 32.58
N ALA A 138 -1.75 -2.76 32.24
CA ALA A 138 -2.60 -1.88 33.03
C ALA A 138 -4.04 -2.40 33.11
N ILE A 139 -4.62 -2.83 31.98
CA ILE A 139 -5.96 -3.43 31.92
C ILE A 139 -5.99 -4.72 32.74
N GLY A 140 -5.01 -5.61 32.57
CA GLY A 140 -4.90 -6.86 33.32
C GLY A 140 -4.79 -6.67 34.83
N ALA A 141 -4.01 -5.67 35.25
CA ALA A 141 -3.87 -5.31 36.66
C ALA A 141 -5.15 -4.70 37.25
N HIS A 142 -5.85 -3.85 36.49
CA HIS A 142 -7.06 -3.17 36.94
C HIS A 142 -8.23 -4.14 37.21
N PHE A 143 -8.41 -5.14 36.34
CA PHE A 143 -9.57 -6.03 36.38
C PHE A 143 -9.33 -7.36 37.12
N ARG A 144 -8.31 -7.48 37.98
CA ARG A 144 -7.97 -8.77 38.61
C ARG A 144 -9.12 -9.44 39.39
N ASN A 145 -9.98 -8.65 40.04
CA ASN A 145 -10.85 -9.13 41.11
C ASN A 145 -12.36 -9.19 40.77
N ASP A 146 -12.79 -8.76 39.57
CA ASP A 146 -14.22 -8.58 39.27
C ASP A 146 -14.78 -9.72 38.40
N GLY A 147 -15.36 -10.74 39.02
CA GLY A 147 -15.70 -12.01 38.38
C GLY A 147 -16.66 -12.00 37.17
N ASP A 148 -17.47 -10.95 36.93
CA ASP A 148 -18.43 -10.93 35.80
C ASP A 148 -18.75 -9.53 35.21
N SER A 149 -18.74 -8.45 36.00
CA SER A 149 -18.85 -7.07 35.49
C SER A 149 -17.65 -6.65 34.62
N MET A 150 -16.56 -7.43 34.68
CA MET A 150 -15.32 -7.22 33.97
C MET A 150 -15.50 -7.19 32.45
N PHE A 151 -16.33 -8.04 31.86
CA PHE A 151 -16.38 -8.15 30.40
C PHE A 151 -16.88 -6.86 29.74
N ARG A 152 -17.90 -6.21 30.32
CA ARG A 152 -18.53 -5.00 29.73
C ARG A 152 -17.60 -3.80 29.68
N MET A 153 -16.71 -3.64 30.66
CA MET A 153 -15.78 -2.50 30.72
C MET A 153 -14.40 -2.83 30.13
N ARG A 154 -13.98 -4.11 30.17
CA ARG A 154 -12.69 -4.55 29.64
C ARG A 154 -12.63 -4.43 28.12
N THR A 155 -13.66 -4.89 27.40
CA THR A 155 -13.64 -4.90 25.92
C THR A 155 -13.50 -3.49 25.31
N PRO A 156 -14.25 -2.45 25.74
CA PRO A 156 -14.05 -1.09 25.24
C PRO A 156 -12.63 -0.56 25.48
N LEU A 157 -12.03 -0.88 26.63
CA LEU A 157 -10.65 -0.46 26.95
C LEU A 157 -9.63 -1.19 26.08
N ILE A 158 -9.81 -2.49 25.81
CA ILE A 158 -8.97 -3.24 24.86
C ILE A 158 -9.09 -2.61 23.47
N ILE A 159 -10.31 -2.27 23.03
CA ILE A 159 -10.49 -1.62 21.72
C ILE A 159 -9.76 -0.28 21.67
N ALA A 160 -9.99 0.59 22.67
CA ALA A 160 -9.47 1.95 22.70
C ALA A 160 -7.94 2.02 22.86
N PHE A 161 -7.35 1.18 23.71
CA PHE A 161 -5.94 1.29 24.09
C PHE A 161 -5.02 0.22 23.51
N VAL A 162 -5.57 -0.86 22.95
CA VAL A 162 -4.79 -1.93 22.31
C VAL A 162 -5.08 -1.96 20.81
N THR A 163 -6.35 -2.13 20.43
CA THR A 163 -6.73 -2.40 19.04
C THR A 163 -6.58 -1.19 18.13
N VAL A 164 -7.15 -0.04 18.50
CA VAL A 164 -7.09 1.17 17.67
C VAL A 164 -5.65 1.68 17.50
N PRO A 165 -4.82 1.80 18.58
CA PRO A 165 -3.43 2.18 18.42
C PRO A 165 -2.65 1.19 17.55
N ASP A 166 -2.85 -0.12 17.73
CA ASP A 166 -2.23 -1.14 16.88
C ASP A 166 -2.52 -0.91 15.38
N ILE A 167 -3.79 -0.70 15.03
CA ILE A 167 -4.20 -0.44 13.64
C ILE A 167 -3.55 0.85 13.12
N VAL A 168 -3.58 1.93 13.89
CA VAL A 168 -3.00 3.23 13.50
C VAL A 168 -1.50 3.12 13.28
N PHE A 169 -0.76 2.52 14.22
CA PHE A 169 0.68 2.31 14.07
C PHE A 169 0.99 1.36 12.92
N GLY A 170 0.19 0.30 12.73
CA GLY A 170 0.32 -0.61 11.60
C GLY A 170 0.24 0.13 10.26
N VAL A 171 -0.72 1.05 10.10
CA VAL A 171 -0.85 1.88 8.90
C VAL A 171 0.33 2.83 8.73
N ILE A 172 0.78 3.51 9.79
CA ILE A 172 1.93 4.43 9.73
C ILE A 172 3.20 3.68 9.32
N LEU A 173 3.49 2.56 9.98
CA LEU A 173 4.66 1.73 9.71
C LEU A 173 4.62 1.18 8.29
N TYR A 174 3.43 0.80 7.81
CA TYR A 174 3.25 0.41 6.41
C TYR A 174 3.61 1.54 5.44
N GLN A 175 3.08 2.76 5.64
CA GLN A 175 3.38 3.90 4.76
C GLN A 175 4.86 4.26 4.76
N LEU A 176 5.54 4.14 5.91
CA LEU A 176 6.99 4.33 6.01
C LEU A 176 7.76 3.24 5.26
N ALA A 177 7.31 1.98 5.35
CA ALA A 177 7.96 0.85 4.69
C ALA A 177 7.90 0.95 3.15
N ILE A 178 6.83 1.52 2.59
CA ILE A 178 6.67 1.70 1.13
C ILE A 178 7.15 3.06 0.62
N ALA A 179 7.66 3.95 1.49
CA ALA A 179 8.06 5.30 1.11
C ALA A 179 9.20 5.30 0.07
N ASP A 180 10.07 4.29 0.11
CA ASP A 180 11.16 4.09 -0.83
C ASP A 180 10.66 3.86 -2.28
N SER A 181 9.58 3.10 -2.43
CA SER A 181 8.96 2.82 -3.73
C SER A 181 8.38 4.08 -4.39
N ARG A 182 8.00 5.08 -3.59
CA ARG A 182 7.45 6.36 -4.08
C ARG A 182 8.54 7.39 -4.43
N CYS A 183 9.70 7.32 -3.77
CA CYS A 183 10.77 8.32 -3.86
C CYS A 183 12.16 7.69 -4.09
N PRO A 184 12.40 7.01 -5.23
CA PRO A 184 13.64 6.24 -5.46
C PRO A 184 14.92 7.09 -5.43
N ASN A 185 14.85 8.37 -5.82
CA ASN A 185 16.04 9.20 -6.00
C ASN A 185 16.34 10.17 -4.84
N LEU A 186 15.37 10.47 -3.97
CA LEU A 186 15.52 11.55 -2.98
C LEU A 186 15.80 11.04 -1.56
N CYS A 187 15.45 9.79 -1.25
CA CYS A 187 15.39 9.33 0.15
C CYS A 187 16.15 8.03 0.45
N GLY A 188 16.81 7.39 -0.51
CA GLY A 188 17.45 6.08 -0.31
C GLY A 188 18.41 6.04 0.89
N CYS A 189 19.35 6.99 0.97
CA CYS A 189 20.33 7.02 2.06
C CYS A 189 19.69 7.28 3.44
N CYS A 190 18.73 8.21 3.51
CA CYS A 190 18.05 8.53 4.77
C CYS A 190 17.14 7.39 5.24
N LEU A 191 16.40 6.77 4.32
CA LEU A 191 15.49 5.67 4.63
C LEU A 191 16.26 4.40 5.03
N ASP A 192 17.37 4.10 4.38
CA ASP A 192 18.22 2.97 4.77
C ASP A 192 18.79 3.14 6.18
N LEU A 193 19.20 4.36 6.53
CA LEU A 193 19.65 4.67 7.90
C LEU A 193 18.50 4.53 8.90
N ILE A 194 17.31 5.04 8.57
CA ILE A 194 16.12 4.91 9.41
C ILE A 194 15.80 3.43 9.63
N LYS A 195 15.73 2.61 8.57
CA LYS A 195 15.42 1.17 8.64
C LYS A 195 16.41 0.43 9.55
N LYS A 196 17.72 0.65 9.39
CA LYS A 196 18.75 0.03 10.24
C LYS A 196 18.64 0.46 11.71
N CYS A 197 18.37 1.75 11.95
CA CYS A 197 18.16 2.26 13.30
C CYS A 197 16.85 1.74 13.91
N THR A 198 15.81 1.50 13.10
CA THR A 198 14.51 1.03 13.58
C THR A 198 14.68 -0.22 14.43
N ILE A 199 15.36 -1.26 13.97
CA ILE A 199 15.54 -2.52 14.73
C ILE A 199 16.08 -2.29 16.15
N VAL A 200 17.11 -1.44 16.28
CA VAL A 200 17.71 -1.12 17.58
C VAL A 200 16.70 -0.38 18.46
N TRP A 201 16.02 0.62 17.92
CA TRP A 201 14.97 1.34 18.64
C TRP A 201 13.84 0.42 19.08
N VAL A 202 13.43 -0.51 18.22
CA VAL A 202 12.39 -1.50 18.51
C VAL A 202 12.78 -2.38 19.69
N ALA A 203 14.01 -2.89 19.70
CA ALA A 203 14.52 -3.67 20.81
C ALA A 203 14.51 -2.86 22.11
N ILE A 204 14.95 -1.59 22.06
CA ILE A 204 14.94 -0.68 23.22
C ILE A 204 13.50 -0.43 23.71
N PHE A 205 12.56 -0.13 22.81
CA PHE A 205 11.16 0.08 23.14
C PHE A 205 10.51 -1.18 23.73
N ALA A 206 10.81 -2.36 23.17
CA ALA A 206 10.31 -3.63 23.70
C ALA A 206 10.83 -3.93 25.11
N LEU A 207 12.12 -3.69 25.36
CA LEU A 207 12.71 -3.84 26.69
C LEU A 207 12.09 -2.85 27.69
N ALA A 208 11.94 -1.58 27.30
CA ALA A 208 11.31 -0.56 28.13
C ALA A 208 9.84 -0.90 28.44
N ALA A 209 9.05 -1.27 27.43
CA ALA A 209 7.66 -1.67 27.58
C ALA A 209 7.52 -2.91 28.48
N THR A 210 8.41 -3.89 28.35
CA THR A 210 8.46 -5.08 29.22
C THR A 210 8.77 -4.68 30.66
N GLY A 211 9.76 -3.81 30.88
CA GLY A 211 10.09 -3.29 32.21
C GLY A 211 8.94 -2.55 32.87
N ILE A 212 8.28 -1.64 32.14
CA ILE A 212 7.10 -0.91 32.64
C ILE A 212 5.96 -1.88 32.98
N SER A 213 5.69 -2.84 32.09
CA SER A 213 4.65 -3.86 32.31
C SER A 213 4.94 -4.71 33.55
N TYR A 214 6.20 -5.09 33.77
CA TYR A 214 6.64 -5.80 34.97
C TYR A 214 6.34 -4.99 36.24
N PHE A 215 6.69 -3.70 36.27
CA PHE A 215 6.41 -2.85 37.44
C PHE A 215 4.91 -2.68 37.71
N ILE A 216 4.09 -2.51 36.66
CA ILE A 216 2.63 -2.43 36.78
C ILE A 216 2.08 -3.72 37.42
N LEU A 217 2.44 -4.87 36.86
CA LEU A 217 1.95 -6.17 37.35
C LEU A 217 2.44 -6.47 38.77
N ASN A 218 3.72 -6.21 39.05
CA ASN A 218 4.30 -6.43 40.37
C ASN A 218 3.67 -5.53 41.44
N SER A 219 3.45 -4.24 41.13
CA SER A 219 2.79 -3.31 42.07
C SER A 219 1.36 -3.73 42.40
N ALA A 220 0.64 -4.30 41.42
CA ALA A 220 -0.70 -4.83 41.60
C ALA A 220 -0.73 -6.26 42.16
N LYS A 221 0.43 -6.91 42.35
CA LYS A 221 0.58 -8.32 42.75
C LYS A 221 -0.21 -9.27 41.83
N VAL A 222 -0.08 -9.09 40.52
CA VAL A 222 -0.75 -9.89 39.49
C VAL A 222 0.28 -10.68 38.70
N SER A 223 -0.07 -11.89 38.26
CA SER A 223 0.78 -12.69 37.39
C SER A 223 0.82 -12.14 35.96
N TRP A 224 1.87 -12.50 35.21
CA TRP A 224 1.99 -12.17 33.78
C TRP A 224 0.82 -12.69 32.93
N ALA A 225 0.12 -13.74 33.37
CA ALA A 225 -1.06 -14.26 32.67
C ALA A 225 -2.15 -13.19 32.48
N ALA A 226 -2.29 -12.24 33.43
CA ALA A 226 -3.28 -11.18 33.33
C ALA A 226 -2.97 -10.16 32.22
N LEU A 227 -1.71 -10.02 31.80
CA LEU A 227 -1.32 -9.20 30.64
C LEU A 227 -1.66 -9.90 29.33
N PHE A 228 -1.46 -11.21 29.24
CA PHE A 228 -1.65 -11.96 28.00
C PHE A 228 -3.11 -11.97 27.52
N VAL A 229 -4.08 -12.00 28.44
CA VAL A 229 -5.52 -11.98 28.07
C VAL A 229 -5.88 -10.74 27.25
N PRO A 230 -5.75 -9.50 27.75
CA PRO A 230 -6.08 -8.30 26.98
C PRO A 230 -5.18 -8.12 25.74
N LEU A 231 -3.92 -8.55 25.81
CA LEU A 231 -3.01 -8.49 24.66
C LEU A 231 -3.49 -9.40 23.52
N CYS A 232 -3.75 -10.68 23.79
CA CYS A 232 -4.22 -11.64 22.80
C CYS A 232 -5.63 -11.32 22.30
N GLU A 233 -6.54 -10.91 23.19
CA GLU A 233 -7.91 -10.50 22.82
C GLU A 233 -7.87 -9.29 21.88
N GLY A 234 -7.10 -8.24 22.21
CA GLY A 234 -6.94 -7.07 21.35
C GLY A 234 -6.34 -7.40 19.99
N ARG A 235 -5.36 -8.31 19.93
CA ARG A 235 -4.75 -8.78 18.68
C ARG A 235 -5.75 -9.55 17.81
N LEU A 236 -6.51 -10.45 18.42
CA LEU A 236 -7.52 -11.22 17.72
C LEU A 236 -8.61 -10.30 17.15
N ILE A 237 -9.09 -9.33 17.93
CA ILE A 237 -10.05 -8.32 17.47
C ILE A 237 -9.46 -7.51 16.31
N SER A 238 -8.21 -7.04 16.42
CA SER A 238 -7.50 -6.32 15.36
C SER A 238 -7.46 -7.12 14.06
N PHE A 239 -7.06 -8.39 14.13
CA PHE A 239 -6.99 -9.26 12.94
C PHE A 239 -8.35 -9.57 12.33
N LEU A 240 -9.37 -9.85 13.16
CA LEU A 240 -10.71 -10.13 12.68
C LEU A 240 -11.38 -8.90 12.07
N THR A 241 -11.19 -7.72 12.67
CA THR A 241 -11.75 -6.45 12.16
C THR A 241 -11.04 -5.95 10.92
N TRP A 242 -9.77 -6.31 10.71
CA TRP A 242 -9.01 -5.96 9.51
C TRP A 242 -9.73 -6.38 8.23
N PHE A 243 -10.27 -7.60 8.16
CA PHE A 243 -10.94 -8.12 6.96
C PHE A 243 -12.13 -7.26 6.50
N PRO A 244 -13.18 -7.05 7.31
CA PRO A 244 -14.32 -6.25 6.88
C PRO A 244 -13.94 -4.79 6.66
N VAL A 245 -13.09 -4.20 7.51
CA VAL A 245 -12.66 -2.80 7.38
C VAL A 245 -11.97 -2.57 6.03
N TRP A 246 -10.97 -3.38 5.70
CA TRP A 246 -10.25 -3.24 4.43
C TRP A 246 -11.06 -3.68 3.22
N LEU A 247 -12.03 -4.59 3.38
CA LEU A 247 -12.91 -4.98 2.28
C LEU A 247 -13.81 -3.82 1.83
N ILE A 248 -14.42 -3.11 2.77
CA ILE A 248 -15.50 -2.14 2.50
C ILE A 248 -15.06 -0.67 2.55
N LEU A 249 -13.81 -0.38 2.89
CA LEU A 249 -13.34 1.00 3.04
C LEU A 249 -13.59 1.82 1.76
N PRO A 250 -14.27 2.97 1.85
CA PRO A 250 -14.65 3.74 0.66
C PRO A 250 -13.46 4.49 0.04
N CYS A 251 -13.72 5.20 -1.06
CA CYS A 251 -12.79 6.18 -1.64
C CYS A 251 -11.43 5.62 -2.07
N GLN A 252 -11.41 4.44 -2.70
CA GLN A 252 -10.18 3.80 -3.21
C GLN A 252 -9.18 3.36 -2.13
N LEU A 253 -9.60 3.38 -0.86
CA LEU A 253 -8.76 2.90 0.24
C LEU A 253 -8.99 1.43 0.55
N GLY A 254 -10.21 0.91 0.31
CA GLY A 254 -10.57 -0.48 0.53
C GLY A 254 -10.50 -1.33 -0.73
N TYR A 255 -10.37 -2.64 -0.53
CA TYR A 255 -10.23 -3.64 -1.57
C TYR A 255 -11.30 -3.52 -2.66
N LEU A 256 -12.57 -3.55 -2.26
CA LEU A 256 -13.68 -3.54 -3.22
C LEU A 256 -13.66 -2.29 -4.11
N SER A 257 -13.43 -1.13 -3.50
CA SER A 257 -13.47 0.16 -4.22
C SER A 257 -12.32 0.31 -5.21
N LEU A 258 -11.09 -0.02 -4.81
CA LEU A 258 -9.91 0.09 -5.66
C LEU A 258 -9.90 -1.01 -6.73
N TRP A 259 -10.25 -2.25 -6.38
CA TRP A 259 -10.37 -3.35 -7.35
C TRP A 259 -11.38 -3.02 -8.47
N CYS A 260 -12.55 -2.48 -8.13
CA CYS A 260 -13.54 -2.06 -9.13
C CYS A 260 -13.01 -0.93 -10.03
N SER A 261 -12.28 0.02 -9.45
CA SER A 261 -11.68 1.14 -10.19
C SER A 261 -10.62 0.65 -11.17
N GLU A 262 -9.73 -0.23 -10.72
CA GLU A 262 -8.67 -0.80 -11.55
C GLU A 262 -9.21 -1.73 -12.63
N ARG A 263 -10.23 -2.54 -12.33
CA ARG A 263 -10.91 -3.36 -13.34
C ARG A 263 -11.47 -2.51 -14.47
N LYS A 264 -12.21 -1.44 -14.15
CA LYS A 264 -12.75 -0.51 -15.16
C LYS A 264 -11.67 0.14 -15.99
N ALA A 265 -10.53 0.48 -15.38
CA ALA A 265 -9.38 1.02 -16.09
C ALA A 265 -8.78 -0.01 -17.06
N ALA A 266 -8.66 -1.28 -16.63
CA ALA A 266 -8.18 -2.37 -17.47
C ALA A 266 -9.13 -2.67 -18.65
N GLU A 267 -10.44 -2.72 -18.41
CA GLU A 267 -11.47 -2.87 -19.46
C GLU A 267 -11.40 -1.76 -20.51
N LYS A 268 -11.25 -0.50 -20.05
CA LYS A 268 -11.11 0.65 -20.95
C LYS A 268 -9.82 0.59 -21.79
N ALA A 269 -8.72 0.17 -21.18
CA ALA A 269 -7.44 0.01 -21.88
C ALA A 269 -7.54 -1.09 -22.95
N ALA A 270 -8.16 -2.23 -22.64
CA ALA A 270 -8.38 -3.32 -23.59
C ALA A 270 -9.25 -2.87 -24.78
N ALA A 271 -10.35 -2.17 -24.52
CA ALA A 271 -11.23 -1.64 -25.57
C ALA A 271 -10.52 -0.63 -26.48
N ALA A 272 -9.65 0.23 -25.92
CA ALA A 272 -8.87 1.18 -26.69
C ALA A 272 -7.83 0.48 -27.60
N SER A 273 -7.16 -0.56 -27.10
CA SER A 273 -6.23 -1.36 -27.89
C SER A 273 -6.92 -2.07 -29.06
N GLU A 274 -8.12 -2.63 -28.84
CA GLU A 274 -8.90 -3.28 -29.90
C GLU A 274 -9.33 -2.28 -30.99
N GLN A 275 -9.76 -1.08 -30.60
CA GLN A 275 -10.10 -0.02 -31.56
C GLN A 275 -8.88 0.45 -32.36
N GLY A 276 -7.72 0.60 -31.70
CA GLY A 276 -6.46 0.94 -32.37
C GLY A 276 -6.03 -0.12 -33.38
N ALA A 277 -6.16 -1.41 -33.04
CA ALA A 277 -5.85 -2.51 -33.95
C ALA A 277 -6.78 -2.53 -35.18
N LYS A 278 -8.09 -2.33 -34.98
CA LYS A 278 -9.06 -2.24 -36.08
C LYS A 278 -8.76 -1.06 -37.01
N ALA A 279 -8.51 0.12 -36.45
CA ALA A 279 -8.17 1.30 -37.24
C ALA A 279 -6.85 1.13 -38.02
N GLY A 280 -5.87 0.41 -37.44
CA GLY A 280 -4.63 0.07 -38.12
C GLY A 280 -4.83 -0.90 -39.29
N ALA A 281 -5.66 -1.93 -39.11
CA ALA A 281 -6.02 -2.86 -40.17
C ALA A 281 -6.77 -2.17 -41.31
N ASP A 282 -7.80 -1.37 -40.99
CA ASP A 282 -8.57 -0.61 -41.98
C ASP A 282 -7.70 0.39 -42.77
N ALA A 283 -6.67 0.95 -42.14
CA ALA A 283 -5.72 1.85 -42.81
C ALA A 283 -4.76 1.08 -43.74
N ALA A 284 -4.33 -0.12 -43.34
CA ALA A 284 -3.49 -0.98 -44.16
C ALA A 284 -4.24 -1.49 -45.41
N ASP A 285 -5.54 -1.81 -45.28
CA ASP A 285 -6.37 -2.28 -46.40
C ASP A 285 -6.67 -1.17 -47.43
N ARG A 286 -6.51 0.11 -47.06
CA ARG A 286 -6.72 1.26 -47.97
C ARG A 286 -5.44 1.72 -48.67
N ALA A 287 -4.28 1.25 -48.25
CA ALA A 287 -2.97 1.64 -48.81
C ALA A 287 -2.58 0.74 -49.99
#